data_AF-A0A958K2N8-F1
#
_entry.id   AF-A0A958K2N8-F1
#
_cell.length_a   1.000
_cell.length_b   1.000
_cell.length_c   1.000
_cell.angle_alpha   90.00
_cell.angle_beta   90.00
_cell.angle_gamma   90.00
#
_symmetry.space_group_name_H-M   'P 1'
#
loop_
_entity.id
_entity.type
_entity.pdbx_description
1 polymer ?
#
loop_
_entity_poly.entity_id
_entity_poly.type
_entity_poly.pdbx_seq_one_letter_code
_entity_poly.pdbx_strand_id
1 'polypeptide(L)'
;VPDRYQVTKYAMYDYATTVKAMADGSQRFESPLEAIEYIRHLDRKVLSSIREEGVSREVAVRWSKISLEPIMGPIFEQQREQLIPDFDPKLAIIDMAIETQEPKNIPNSSVDLRMLKVKFRLKGSELVSVQALVHENLKPFYYFMPNTNEDVRTASFSYLPLEGPITFEVKDRFGYTARYTYDFTPLLRAGTWRKSENTGLYELRVPSKIFEGRGFENFLKGSKAKSDPNGLFVQSGPLPYVVF
;
A
#
# COMPACT_ATOMS: atom_id res chain seq x y z
N VAL A 1 28.45 -11.04 -10.07
CA VAL A 1 27.63 -10.27 -9.11
C VAL A 1 27.05 -11.29 -8.14
N PRO A 2 27.30 -11.21 -6.82
CA PRO A 2 26.64 -12.09 -5.86
C PRO A 2 25.12 -11.96 -6.04
N ASP A 3 24.46 -13.10 -6.14
CA ASP A 3 23.01 -13.15 -6.33
C ASP A 3 22.35 -12.56 -5.07
N ARG A 4 21.58 -11.47 -5.24
CA ARG A 4 21.12 -10.61 -4.13
C ARG A 4 20.24 -11.36 -3.11
N TYR A 5 19.72 -12.52 -3.46
CA TYR A 5 18.73 -13.28 -2.70
C TYR A 5 19.18 -14.73 -2.42
N GLN A 6 20.47 -14.94 -2.13
CA GLN A 6 21.03 -16.28 -1.94
C GLN A 6 20.39 -17.02 -0.75
N VAL A 7 20.18 -16.35 0.38
CA VAL A 7 19.65 -16.98 1.60
C VAL A 7 18.22 -17.47 1.36
N THR A 8 17.37 -16.64 0.73
CA THR A 8 16.01 -17.05 0.34
C THR A 8 16.03 -18.25 -0.58
N LYS A 9 16.90 -18.25 -1.61
CA LYS A 9 17.00 -19.39 -2.55
C LYS A 9 17.42 -20.68 -1.87
N TYR A 10 18.42 -20.62 -0.98
CA TYR A 10 18.85 -21.78 -0.22
C TYR A 10 17.76 -22.28 0.73
N ALA A 11 17.06 -21.39 1.44
CA ALA A 11 15.97 -21.78 2.33
C ALA A 11 14.82 -22.46 1.55
N MET A 12 14.44 -21.93 0.39
CA MET A 12 13.40 -22.53 -0.46
C MET A 12 13.83 -23.89 -1.01
N TYR A 13 15.10 -24.02 -1.40
CA TYR A 13 15.67 -25.29 -1.87
C TYR A 13 15.68 -26.34 -0.75
N ASP A 14 16.16 -25.97 0.43
CA ASP A 14 16.18 -26.81 1.65
C ASP A 14 14.77 -27.34 1.93
N TYR A 15 13.79 -26.44 2.02
CA TYR A 15 12.37 -26.80 2.17
C TYR A 15 11.90 -27.82 1.13
N ALA A 16 12.10 -27.53 -0.16
CA ALA A 16 11.63 -28.39 -1.25
C ALA A 16 12.30 -29.77 -1.24
N THR A 17 13.60 -29.82 -0.95
CA THR A 17 14.35 -31.08 -0.89
C THR A 17 13.95 -31.92 0.31
N THR A 18 13.73 -31.32 1.50
CA THR A 18 13.23 -32.05 2.66
C THR A 18 11.83 -32.61 2.40
N VAL A 19 10.90 -31.80 1.89
CA VAL A 19 9.54 -32.26 1.59
C VAL A 19 9.57 -33.43 0.61
N LYS A 20 10.40 -33.35 -0.42
CA LYS A 20 10.61 -34.47 -1.35
C LYS A 20 11.20 -35.70 -0.64
N ALA A 21 12.23 -35.52 0.17
CA ALA A 21 12.88 -36.60 0.91
C ALA A 21 11.91 -37.32 1.87
N MET A 22 10.97 -36.58 2.47
CA MET A 22 9.89 -37.12 3.30
C MET A 22 8.88 -37.92 2.49
N ALA A 23 8.44 -37.38 1.34
CA ALA A 23 7.52 -38.07 0.43
C ALA A 23 8.12 -39.38 -0.10
N ASP A 24 9.43 -39.38 -0.37
CA ASP A 24 10.18 -40.54 -0.86
C ASP A 24 10.61 -41.51 0.28
N GLY A 25 10.31 -41.18 1.55
CA GLY A 25 10.65 -42.00 2.73
C GLY A 25 12.14 -42.05 3.10
N SER A 26 12.97 -41.22 2.46
CA SER A 26 14.40 -41.11 2.70
C SER A 26 14.74 -40.31 3.97
N GLN A 27 13.91 -39.32 4.31
CA GLN A 27 13.96 -38.63 5.60
C GLN A 27 12.95 -39.29 6.55
N ARG A 28 13.43 -39.83 7.67
CA ARG A 28 12.59 -40.44 8.70
C ARG A 28 12.47 -39.53 9.91
N PHE A 29 11.26 -39.42 10.43
CA PHE A 29 10.95 -38.76 11.68
C PHE A 29 10.39 -39.82 12.64
N GLU A 30 10.61 -39.61 13.94
CA GLU A 30 10.15 -40.52 14.99
C GLU A 30 8.62 -40.48 15.12
N SER A 31 8.00 -39.36 14.74
CA SER A 31 6.54 -39.20 14.74
C SER A 31 6.03 -38.25 13.65
N PRO A 32 4.73 -38.34 13.28
CA PRO A 32 4.10 -37.35 12.41
C PRO A 32 4.14 -35.92 12.96
N LEU A 33 4.14 -35.75 14.29
CA LEU A 33 4.21 -34.44 14.93
C LEU A 33 5.58 -33.79 14.68
N GLU A 34 6.66 -34.55 14.84
CA GLU A 34 8.02 -34.09 14.59
C GLU A 34 8.20 -33.68 13.11
N ALA A 35 7.66 -34.47 12.18
CA ALA A 35 7.63 -34.13 10.77
C ALA A 35 6.90 -32.80 10.49
N ILE A 36 5.75 -32.58 11.13
CA ILE A 36 4.98 -31.33 11.02
C ILE A 36 5.78 -30.14 11.58
N GLU A 37 6.36 -30.28 12.76
CA GLU A 37 7.17 -29.22 13.40
C GLU A 37 8.40 -28.86 12.56
N TYR A 38 9.04 -29.86 11.94
CA TYR A 38 10.18 -29.63 11.07
C TYR A 38 9.79 -28.88 9.79
N ILE A 39 8.69 -29.26 9.13
CA ILE A 39 8.18 -28.52 7.95
C ILE A 39 7.86 -27.07 8.33
N ARG A 40 7.26 -26.84 9.51
CA ARG A 40 6.97 -25.48 10.03
C ARG A 40 8.24 -24.69 10.27
N HIS A 41 9.28 -25.31 10.82
CA HIS A 41 10.58 -24.67 10.99
C HIS A 41 11.16 -24.22 9.65
N LEU A 42 11.09 -25.08 8.62
CA LEU A 42 11.56 -24.76 7.28
C LEU A 42 10.74 -23.65 6.61
N ASP A 43 9.40 -23.66 6.75
CA ASP A 43 8.55 -22.59 6.21
C ASP A 43 8.90 -21.22 6.82
N ARG A 44 9.02 -21.16 8.15
CA ARG A 44 9.42 -19.95 8.86
C ARG A 44 10.79 -19.44 8.42
N LYS A 45 11.74 -20.35 8.21
CA LYS A 45 13.09 -20.01 7.71
C LYS A 45 13.03 -19.39 6.32
N VAL A 46 12.12 -19.85 5.45
CA VAL A 46 11.91 -19.23 4.13
C VAL A 46 11.32 -17.83 4.28
N LEU A 47 10.24 -17.68 5.06
CA LEU A 47 9.59 -16.38 5.25
C LEU A 47 10.49 -15.36 5.95
N SER A 48 11.30 -15.78 6.92
CA SER A 48 12.29 -14.91 7.56
C SER A 48 13.37 -14.47 6.57
N SER A 49 13.87 -15.38 5.74
CA SER A 49 14.88 -15.07 4.70
C SER A 49 14.34 -14.07 3.67
N ILE A 50 13.10 -14.27 3.20
CA ILE A 50 12.40 -13.35 2.29
C ILE A 50 12.35 -11.94 2.89
N ARG A 51 12.00 -11.84 4.18
CA ARG A 51 11.90 -10.57 4.91
C ARG A 51 13.27 -9.92 5.11
N GLU A 52 14.28 -10.68 5.52
CA GLU A 52 15.64 -10.19 5.79
C GLU A 52 16.34 -9.68 4.53
N GLU A 53 16.19 -10.38 3.40
CA GLU A 53 16.78 -9.98 2.13
C GLU A 53 15.97 -8.91 1.38
N GLY A 54 14.83 -8.48 1.94
CA GLY A 54 13.96 -7.48 1.34
C GLY A 54 13.41 -7.92 -0.02
N VAL A 55 13.14 -9.22 -0.18
CA VAL A 55 12.47 -9.76 -1.36
C VAL A 55 11.07 -9.18 -1.44
N SER A 56 10.51 -9.05 -2.65
CA SER A 56 9.17 -8.48 -2.83
C SER A 56 8.13 -9.29 -2.05
N ARG A 57 7.17 -8.59 -1.45
CA ARG A 57 6.04 -9.17 -0.70
C ARG A 57 5.27 -10.19 -1.55
N GLU A 58 5.19 -9.96 -2.85
CA GLU A 58 4.62 -10.89 -3.82
C GLU A 58 5.16 -12.32 -3.68
N VAL A 59 6.46 -12.47 -3.43
CA VAL A 59 7.10 -13.79 -3.23
C VAL A 59 6.66 -14.40 -1.90
N ALA A 60 6.58 -13.62 -0.83
CA ALA A 60 6.09 -14.09 0.49
C ALA A 60 4.65 -14.61 0.39
N VAL A 61 3.77 -13.84 -0.26
CA VAL A 61 2.36 -14.21 -0.45
C VAL A 61 2.20 -15.41 -1.38
N ARG A 62 3.07 -15.54 -2.39
CA ARG A 62 3.07 -16.75 -3.24
C ARG A 62 3.55 -17.96 -2.46
N TRP A 63 4.62 -17.82 -1.68
CA TRP A 63 5.18 -18.87 -0.84
C TRP A 63 4.13 -19.41 0.14
N SER A 64 3.42 -18.52 0.85
CA SER A 64 2.39 -18.92 1.81
C SER A 64 1.22 -19.68 1.20
N LYS A 65 1.02 -19.61 -0.12
CA LYS A 65 0.00 -20.39 -0.84
C LYS A 65 0.48 -21.76 -1.31
N ILE A 66 1.78 -21.95 -1.46
CA ILE A 66 2.36 -23.19 -2.02
C ILE A 66 3.05 -24.06 -0.97
N SER A 67 3.39 -23.51 0.19
CA SER A 67 3.92 -24.30 1.28
C SER A 67 2.85 -25.26 1.82
N LEU A 68 3.28 -26.28 2.56
CA LEU A 68 2.40 -27.29 3.15
C LEU A 68 1.80 -26.85 4.48
N GLU A 69 2.35 -25.79 5.10
CA GLU A 69 1.87 -25.25 6.38
C GLU A 69 0.36 -24.92 6.42
N PRO A 70 -0.28 -24.31 5.39
CA PRO A 70 -1.72 -24.03 5.46
C PRO A 70 -2.60 -25.29 5.57
N ILE A 71 -2.10 -26.48 5.21
CA ILE A 71 -2.83 -27.75 5.37
C ILE A 71 -2.78 -28.23 6.83
N MET A 72 -1.89 -27.69 7.65
CA MET A 72 -1.62 -28.15 9.02
C MET A 72 -2.57 -27.54 10.07
N GLY A 73 -3.39 -26.55 9.70
CA GLY A 73 -4.48 -26.01 10.53
C GLY A 73 -4.35 -24.54 10.96
N PRO A 74 -5.43 -23.96 11.52
CA PRO A 74 -5.61 -22.50 11.67
C PRO A 74 -4.69 -21.83 12.72
N ILE A 75 -4.24 -22.57 13.74
CA ILE A 75 -3.30 -22.04 14.76
C ILE A 75 -1.97 -21.63 14.11
N PHE A 76 -1.60 -22.29 13.02
CA PHE A 76 -0.33 -22.08 12.33
C PHE A 76 -0.39 -20.93 11.33
N GLU A 77 -1.58 -20.69 10.76
CA GLU A 77 -1.79 -19.57 9.82
C GLU A 77 -1.55 -18.21 10.47
N GLN A 78 -1.94 -18.02 11.74
CA GLN A 78 -1.76 -16.75 12.46
C GLN A 78 -0.28 -16.39 12.67
N GLN A 79 0.58 -17.37 12.95
CA GLN A 79 2.01 -17.13 13.19
C GLN A 79 2.74 -16.80 11.88
N ARG A 80 2.29 -17.41 10.79
CA ARG A 80 2.80 -17.16 9.44
C ARG A 80 2.45 -15.77 8.93
N GLU A 81 1.23 -15.30 9.20
CA GLU A 81 0.78 -13.95 8.80
C GLU A 81 1.68 -12.85 9.37
N GLN A 82 2.26 -13.05 10.55
CA GLN A 82 3.21 -12.10 11.17
C GLN A 82 4.56 -12.01 10.43
N LEU A 83 4.90 -13.00 9.60
CA LEU A 83 6.14 -13.04 8.84
C LEU A 83 5.97 -12.49 7.42
N ILE A 84 4.75 -12.49 6.88
CA ILE A 84 4.45 -11.88 5.59
C ILE A 84 4.53 -10.35 5.78
N PRO A 85 5.35 -9.63 4.99
CA PRO A 85 5.38 -8.18 5.06
C PRO A 85 3.98 -7.60 4.85
N ASP A 86 3.61 -6.61 5.66
CA ASP A 86 2.37 -5.88 5.50
C ASP A 86 2.23 -5.33 4.07
N PHE A 87 0.99 -5.31 3.57
CA PHE A 87 0.70 -4.54 2.36
C PHE A 87 0.89 -3.04 2.65
N ASP A 88 1.88 -2.43 2.00
CA ASP A 88 2.17 -1.01 2.12
C ASP A 88 2.59 -0.41 0.78
N PRO A 89 1.62 0.07 -0.03
CA PRO A 89 1.89 0.57 -1.37
C PRO A 89 2.60 1.94 -1.43
N LYS A 90 3.06 2.47 -0.28
CA LYS A 90 3.77 3.76 -0.14
C LYS A 90 3.17 4.87 -1.02
N LEU A 91 1.86 5.09 -0.89
CA LEU A 91 1.18 6.15 -1.64
C LEU A 91 1.73 7.51 -1.19
N ALA A 92 2.28 8.25 -2.14
CA ALA A 92 2.80 9.60 -1.93
C ALA A 92 2.18 10.56 -2.95
N ILE A 93 1.64 11.69 -2.49
CA ILE A 93 1.24 12.78 -3.39
C ILE A 93 2.51 13.49 -3.87
N ILE A 94 2.66 13.68 -5.18
CA ILE A 94 3.86 14.27 -5.79
C ILE A 94 3.59 15.61 -6.49
N ASP A 95 2.34 15.91 -6.83
CA ASP A 95 1.92 17.22 -7.34
C ASP A 95 0.44 17.40 -7.02
N MET A 96 0.03 18.63 -6.77
CA MET A 96 -1.38 18.94 -6.56
C MET A 96 -1.70 20.37 -6.95
N ALA A 97 -2.82 20.52 -7.64
CA ALA A 97 -3.39 21.80 -8.01
C ALA A 97 -4.87 21.84 -7.67
N ILE A 98 -5.33 22.98 -7.18
CA ILE A 98 -6.73 23.23 -6.87
C ILE A 98 -7.16 24.49 -7.62
N GLU A 99 -8.23 24.39 -8.40
CA GLU A 99 -8.75 25.49 -9.22
C GLU A 99 -10.11 25.99 -8.71
N THR A 100 -10.27 27.32 -8.63
CA THR A 100 -11.53 28.00 -8.29
C THR A 100 -11.72 29.28 -9.13
N GLN A 101 -12.96 29.75 -9.27
CA GLN A 101 -13.26 31.01 -9.95
C GLN A 101 -12.92 32.23 -9.11
N GLU A 102 -13.13 32.16 -7.79
CA GLU A 102 -12.83 33.23 -6.85
C GLU A 102 -12.34 32.60 -5.53
N PRO A 103 -11.16 32.98 -5.01
CA PRO A 103 -10.72 32.56 -3.69
C PRO A 103 -11.56 33.33 -2.65
N LYS A 104 -12.75 32.82 -2.32
CA LYS A 104 -13.58 33.39 -1.25
C LYS A 104 -12.86 33.25 0.09
N ASN A 105 -13.09 34.17 1.03
CA ASN A 105 -12.76 33.97 2.45
C ASN A 105 -13.50 32.72 2.93
N ILE A 106 -12.82 31.57 2.93
CA ILE A 106 -13.40 30.23 3.11
C ILE A 106 -14.19 30.18 4.44
N PRO A 107 -15.53 30.20 4.42
CA PRO A 107 -16.33 29.88 5.59
C PRO A 107 -16.41 28.35 5.72
N ASN A 108 -16.71 27.86 6.92
CA ASN A 108 -16.66 26.44 7.30
C ASN A 108 -17.51 25.45 6.47
N SER A 109 -18.28 25.86 5.45
CA SER A 109 -19.36 25.00 4.92
C SER A 109 -19.56 24.97 3.40
N SER A 110 -18.85 25.73 2.57
CA SER A 110 -18.80 25.44 1.12
C SER A 110 -17.74 26.29 0.42
N VAL A 111 -16.75 25.62 -0.16
CA VAL A 111 -15.85 26.26 -1.10
C VAL A 111 -16.36 25.88 -2.49
N ASP A 112 -16.61 26.86 -3.36
CA ASP A 112 -16.91 26.63 -4.77
C ASP A 112 -15.60 26.22 -5.48
N LEU A 113 -15.14 25.02 -5.13
CA LEU A 113 -13.95 24.40 -5.69
C LEU A 113 -14.39 23.71 -6.95
N ARG A 114 -13.85 24.20 -8.06
CA ARG A 114 -14.09 23.55 -9.33
C ARG A 114 -13.29 22.27 -9.35
N MET A 115 -11.97 22.30 -9.25
CA MET A 115 -11.23 21.08 -9.56
C MET A 115 -10.07 20.86 -8.64
N LEU A 116 -10.05 19.71 -8.00
CA LEU A 116 -8.86 19.16 -7.36
C LEU A 116 -8.15 18.25 -8.36
N LYS A 117 -6.90 18.55 -8.68
CA LYS A 117 -5.99 17.70 -9.45
C LYS A 117 -4.90 17.19 -8.51
N VAL A 118 -4.81 15.88 -8.32
CA VAL A 118 -3.77 15.24 -7.50
C VAL A 118 -2.99 14.27 -8.38
N LYS A 119 -1.67 14.39 -8.38
CA LYS A 119 -0.77 13.38 -8.93
C LYS A 119 -0.12 12.64 -7.77
N PHE A 120 -0.14 11.32 -7.82
CA PHE A 120 0.42 10.46 -6.80
C PHE A 120 1.38 9.43 -7.40
N ARG A 121 2.31 8.98 -6.55
CA ARG A 121 3.25 7.90 -6.77
C ARG A 121 2.90 6.74 -5.84
N LEU A 122 3.00 5.53 -6.35
CA LEU A 122 2.78 4.28 -5.62
C LEU A 122 3.98 3.37 -5.82
N LYS A 123 4.27 2.53 -4.83
CA LYS A 123 5.29 1.49 -4.91
C LYS A 123 4.66 0.12 -4.66
N GLY A 124 4.97 -0.86 -5.51
CA GLY A 124 4.53 -2.24 -5.37
C GLY A 124 4.29 -2.90 -6.73
N SER A 125 4.77 -4.14 -6.89
CA SER A 125 4.59 -4.93 -8.11
C SER A 125 3.20 -5.58 -8.17
N GLU A 126 2.56 -5.78 -7.01
CA GLU A 126 1.31 -6.52 -6.84
C GLU A 126 0.03 -5.67 -6.97
N LEU A 127 0.17 -4.37 -7.22
CA LEU A 127 -0.93 -3.41 -7.25
C LEU A 127 -1.89 -3.71 -8.40
N VAL A 128 -3.21 -3.62 -8.15
CA VAL A 128 -4.28 -3.87 -9.12
C VAL A 128 -5.20 -2.68 -9.33
N SER A 129 -5.46 -1.89 -8.29
CA SER A 129 -6.30 -0.71 -8.44
C SER A 129 -6.00 0.33 -7.41
N VAL A 130 -6.20 1.59 -7.81
CA VAL A 130 -6.33 2.71 -6.90
C VAL A 130 -7.64 3.39 -7.21
N GLN A 131 -8.45 3.60 -6.17
CA GLN A 131 -9.71 4.31 -6.27
C GLN A 131 -9.75 5.45 -5.25
N ALA A 132 -10.34 6.57 -5.65
CA ALA A 132 -10.64 7.67 -4.75
C ALA A 132 -12.09 7.54 -4.26
N LEU A 133 -12.26 7.59 -2.95
CA LEU A 133 -13.53 7.55 -2.24
C LEU A 133 -13.75 8.92 -1.57
N VAL A 134 -14.87 9.55 -1.88
CA VAL A 134 -15.25 10.85 -1.31
C VAL A 134 -16.31 10.60 -0.24
N HIS A 135 -16.18 11.29 0.90
CA HIS A 135 -16.99 11.01 2.08
C HIS A 135 -18.48 11.31 1.83
N GLU A 136 -19.35 10.54 2.51
CA GLU A 136 -20.83 10.52 2.49
C GLU A 136 -21.49 9.57 1.49
N ASN A 137 -20.85 9.16 0.39
CA ASN A 137 -21.48 8.22 -0.54
C ASN A 137 -20.70 6.93 -0.85
N LEU A 138 -19.43 6.78 -0.43
CA LEU A 138 -18.58 5.57 -0.67
C LEU A 138 -18.59 5.02 -2.11
N LYS A 139 -19.18 5.73 -3.07
CA LYS A 139 -19.26 5.33 -4.47
C LYS A 139 -17.89 5.59 -5.08
N PRO A 140 -17.22 4.56 -5.61
CA PRO A 140 -15.92 4.74 -6.25
C PRO A 140 -16.12 5.64 -7.48
N PHE A 141 -15.51 6.82 -7.46
CA PHE A 141 -15.62 7.78 -8.56
C PHE A 141 -14.58 7.52 -9.66
N TYR A 142 -13.51 6.78 -9.34
CA TYR A 142 -12.41 6.58 -10.28
C TYR A 142 -11.69 5.25 -10.05
N TYR A 143 -11.36 4.54 -11.13
CA TYR A 143 -10.54 3.34 -11.14
C TYR A 143 -9.38 3.59 -12.11
N PHE A 144 -8.15 3.63 -11.61
CA PHE A 144 -6.96 3.69 -12.46
C PHE A 144 -6.14 2.44 -12.30
N MET A 145 -5.83 1.78 -13.43
CA MET A 145 -4.59 1.05 -13.61
C MET A 145 -4.25 0.79 -15.09
N PRO A 146 -3.18 1.38 -15.64
CA PRO A 146 -2.45 0.83 -16.76
C PRO A 146 -1.60 -0.35 -16.27
N ASN A 147 -1.62 -1.41 -17.07
CA ASN A 147 -1.03 -2.71 -16.78
C ASN A 147 0.49 -2.66 -17.08
N THR A 148 1.31 -2.26 -16.10
CA THR A 148 2.78 -2.23 -16.26
C THR A 148 3.47 -3.01 -15.15
N ASN A 149 4.50 -3.79 -15.48
CA ASN A 149 5.34 -4.56 -14.52
C ASN A 149 6.30 -3.65 -13.70
N GLU A 150 5.94 -2.38 -13.50
CA GLU A 150 6.80 -1.40 -12.84
C GLU A 150 6.58 -1.39 -11.32
N ASP A 151 7.69 -1.37 -10.57
CA ASP A 151 7.69 -1.30 -9.10
C ASP A 151 7.25 0.08 -8.59
N VAL A 152 7.47 1.14 -9.36
CA VAL A 152 7.06 2.50 -9.02
C VAL A 152 6.12 3.01 -10.10
N ARG A 153 4.94 3.49 -9.71
CA ARG A 153 3.89 3.92 -10.62
C ARG A 153 3.46 5.33 -10.30
N THR A 154 3.08 6.10 -11.32
CA THR A 154 2.44 7.40 -11.13
C THR A 154 1.06 7.42 -11.73
N ALA A 155 0.13 8.07 -11.04
CA ALA A 155 -1.24 8.23 -11.49
C ALA A 155 -1.74 9.62 -11.13
N SER A 156 -2.78 10.07 -11.82
CA SER A 156 -3.42 11.36 -11.58
C SER A 156 -4.91 11.19 -11.37
N PHE A 157 -5.45 12.02 -10.51
CA PHE A 157 -6.84 12.08 -10.15
C PHE A 157 -7.31 13.52 -10.32
N SER A 158 -8.48 13.70 -10.92
CA SER A 158 -9.15 15.00 -11.03
C SER A 158 -10.58 14.83 -10.53
N TYR A 159 -11.03 15.71 -9.63
CA TYR A 159 -12.37 15.61 -9.03
C TYR A 159 -13.03 16.95 -8.79
N LEU A 160 -14.36 16.93 -8.91
CA LEU A 160 -15.27 18.07 -8.86
C LEU A 160 -16.63 17.58 -8.32
N PRO A 161 -17.26 18.26 -7.34
CA PRO A 161 -16.71 19.30 -6.45
C PRO A 161 -15.90 18.69 -5.29
N LEU A 162 -14.91 19.39 -4.73
CA LEU A 162 -14.18 18.89 -3.56
C LEU A 162 -15.02 19.06 -2.28
N GLU A 163 -15.60 17.95 -1.81
CA GLU A 163 -16.40 17.89 -0.59
C GLU A 163 -15.73 16.98 0.46
N GLY A 164 -15.18 17.59 1.51
CA GLY A 164 -14.61 16.87 2.65
C GLY A 164 -13.32 16.07 2.37
N PRO A 165 -12.94 15.15 3.27
CA PRO A 165 -11.76 14.32 3.13
C PRO A 165 -11.89 13.32 1.98
N ILE A 166 -10.78 13.05 1.30
CA ILE A 166 -10.69 12.04 0.24
C ILE A 166 -9.90 10.85 0.75
N THR A 167 -10.44 9.65 0.54
CA THR A 167 -9.74 8.39 0.84
C THR A 167 -9.29 7.71 -0.44
N PHE A 168 -7.99 7.54 -0.60
CA PHE A 168 -7.43 6.69 -1.64
C PHE A 168 -7.35 5.27 -1.14
N GLU A 169 -8.14 4.39 -1.74
CA GLU A 169 -8.11 2.95 -1.49
C GLU A 169 -7.27 2.27 -2.57
N VAL A 170 -6.19 1.62 -2.16
CA VAL A 170 -5.28 0.86 -3.02
C VAL A 170 -5.50 -0.62 -2.76
N LYS A 171 -5.66 -1.42 -3.81
CA LYS A 171 -5.82 -2.87 -3.73
C LYS A 171 -4.68 -3.59 -4.43
N ASP A 172 -4.23 -4.69 -3.84
CA ASP A 172 -3.37 -5.65 -4.53
C ASP A 172 -4.19 -6.77 -5.21
N ARG A 173 -3.50 -7.58 -6.01
CA ARG A 173 -4.08 -8.77 -6.68
C ARG A 173 -4.45 -9.91 -5.73
N PHE A 174 -4.08 -9.81 -4.46
CA PHE A 174 -4.32 -10.81 -3.44
C PHE A 174 -5.51 -10.45 -2.52
N GLY A 175 -6.13 -9.28 -2.73
CA GLY A 175 -7.29 -8.80 -1.96
C GLY A 175 -6.95 -7.90 -0.78
N TYR A 176 -5.67 -7.63 -0.50
CA TYR A 176 -5.29 -6.70 0.55
C TYR A 176 -5.58 -5.27 0.12
N THR A 177 -6.03 -4.47 1.08
CA THR A 177 -6.45 -3.10 0.83
C THR A 177 -5.73 -2.14 1.78
N ALA A 178 -5.22 -1.03 1.25
CA ALA A 178 -4.66 0.06 2.03
C ALA A 178 -5.42 1.36 1.73
N ARG A 179 -5.89 2.03 2.77
CA ARG A 179 -6.62 3.30 2.69
C ARG A 179 -5.77 4.44 3.22
N TYR A 180 -5.70 5.51 2.44
CA TYR A 180 -5.00 6.75 2.75
C TYR A 180 -6.00 7.89 2.69
N THR A 181 -6.42 8.42 3.84
CA THR A 181 -7.37 9.51 3.91
C THR A 181 -6.64 10.83 4.08
N TYR A 182 -6.97 11.82 3.25
CA TYR A 182 -6.38 13.16 3.27
C TYR A 182 -7.49 14.22 3.39
N ASP A 183 -7.33 15.13 4.35
CA ASP A 183 -8.14 16.34 4.46
C ASP A 183 -7.38 17.54 3.88
N PHE A 184 -7.86 18.02 2.73
CA PHE A 184 -7.30 19.16 2.01
C PHE A 184 -7.83 20.51 2.53
N THR A 185 -8.84 20.52 3.41
CA THR A 185 -9.48 21.73 3.92
C THR A 185 -8.51 22.72 4.57
N PRO A 186 -7.57 22.29 5.45
CA PRO A 186 -6.62 23.22 6.07
C PRO A 186 -5.74 23.95 5.04
N LEU A 187 -5.31 23.23 4.00
CA LEU A 187 -4.45 23.79 2.97
C LEU A 187 -5.17 24.86 2.14
N LEU A 188 -6.45 24.67 1.84
CA LEU A 188 -7.25 25.67 1.12
C LEU A 188 -7.29 27.02 1.84
N ARG A 189 -7.32 26.97 3.19
CA ARG A 189 -7.41 28.16 4.05
C ARG A 189 -6.09 28.92 4.15
N ALA A 190 -4.98 28.20 4.21
CA ALA A 190 -3.65 28.78 4.39
C ALA A 190 -2.90 29.04 3.07
N GLY A 191 -3.37 28.44 1.98
CA GLY A 191 -2.71 28.47 0.69
C GLY A 191 -2.72 29.84 0.02
N THR A 192 -1.64 30.16 -0.68
CA THR A 192 -1.58 31.35 -1.55
C THR A 192 -2.16 31.04 -2.91
N TRP A 193 -3.31 31.63 -3.22
CA TRP A 193 -3.99 31.51 -4.51
C TRP A 193 -3.34 32.43 -5.55
N ARG A 194 -3.14 31.91 -6.76
CA ARG A 194 -2.60 32.68 -7.89
C ARG A 194 -3.51 32.55 -9.09
N LYS A 195 -3.76 33.66 -9.78
CA LYS A 195 -4.53 33.60 -11.04
C LYS A 195 -3.68 32.91 -12.11
N SER A 196 -4.18 31.81 -12.65
CA SER A 196 -3.59 31.06 -13.75
C SER A 196 -3.80 31.83 -15.05
N GLU A 197 -2.71 32.11 -15.75
CA GLU A 197 -2.73 32.84 -17.03
C GLU A 197 -3.43 32.03 -18.14
N ASN A 198 -3.37 30.69 -18.05
CA ASN A 198 -3.92 29.79 -19.07
C ASN A 198 -5.43 29.60 -18.96
N THR A 199 -5.96 29.53 -17.74
CA THR A 199 -7.37 29.21 -17.49
C THR A 199 -8.18 30.42 -17.01
N GLY A 200 -7.51 31.49 -16.60
CA GLY A 200 -8.13 32.66 -15.96
C GLY A 200 -8.66 32.38 -14.54
N LEU A 201 -8.54 31.14 -14.04
CA LEU A 201 -8.97 30.70 -12.72
C LEU A 201 -7.90 30.97 -11.66
N TYR A 202 -8.27 30.97 -10.39
CA TYR A 202 -7.31 30.95 -9.30
C TYR A 202 -6.88 29.52 -9.01
N GLU A 203 -5.58 29.31 -9.01
CA GLU A 203 -4.93 28.04 -8.75
C GLU A 203 -4.14 28.12 -7.43
N LEU A 204 -4.40 27.16 -6.55
CA LEU A 204 -3.52 26.83 -5.44
C LEU A 204 -2.72 25.60 -5.83
N ARG A 205 -1.41 25.79 -6.06
CA ARG A 205 -0.50 24.69 -6.39
C ARG A 205 0.43 24.42 -5.24
N VAL A 206 0.52 23.15 -4.84
CA VAL A 206 1.52 22.68 -3.88
C VAL A 206 2.65 22.03 -4.68
N PRO A 207 3.86 22.62 -4.71
CA PRO A 207 4.97 22.05 -5.46
C PRO A 207 5.48 20.74 -4.84
N SER A 208 5.95 19.83 -5.71
CA SER A 208 6.48 18.49 -5.38
C SER A 208 7.49 18.50 -4.22
N LYS A 209 8.37 19.51 -4.17
CA LYS A 209 9.42 19.66 -3.15
C LYS A 209 8.89 19.77 -1.72
N ILE A 210 7.65 20.24 -1.52
CA ILE A 210 7.04 20.32 -0.20
C ILE A 210 6.66 18.91 0.28
N PHE A 211 6.25 18.02 -0.63
CA PHE A 211 5.93 16.62 -0.33
C PHE A 211 7.18 15.75 -0.07
N GLU A 212 8.37 16.25 -0.40
CA GLU A 212 9.66 15.54 -0.22
C GLU A 212 10.36 15.89 1.11
N GLY A 213 9.84 16.83 1.90
CA GLY A 213 10.46 17.30 3.15
C GLY A 213 9.60 17.09 4.41
N ARG A 214 10.24 17.15 5.60
CA ARG A 214 9.65 17.03 6.96
C ARG A 214 8.70 18.20 7.36
N GLY A 215 8.04 18.85 6.39
CA GLY A 215 7.20 20.03 6.61
C GLY A 215 5.75 19.88 6.16
N PHE A 216 5.44 18.88 5.33
CA PHE A 216 4.09 18.65 4.82
C PHE A 216 3.10 18.13 5.87
N GLU A 217 3.64 17.55 6.94
CA GLU A 217 2.93 16.98 8.09
C GLU A 217 2.00 17.99 8.79
N ASN A 218 2.31 19.28 8.67
CA ASN A 218 1.52 20.36 9.25
C ASN A 218 0.40 20.87 8.32
N PHE A 219 0.36 20.44 7.05
CA PHE A 219 -0.53 21.01 6.03
C PHE A 219 -1.65 20.06 5.57
N LEU A 220 -1.44 18.74 5.59
CA LEU A 220 -2.51 17.75 5.39
C LEU A 220 -2.63 16.84 6.61
N LYS A 221 -3.82 16.85 7.22
CA LYS A 221 -4.17 15.81 8.19
C LYS A 221 -4.62 14.57 7.43
N GLY A 222 -4.06 13.43 7.81
CA GLY A 222 -4.47 12.18 7.20
C GLY A 222 -4.24 10.98 8.07
N SER A 223 -4.97 9.91 7.74
CA SER A 223 -4.91 8.64 8.44
C SER A 223 -4.63 7.51 7.46
N LYS A 224 -4.01 6.44 7.98
CA LYS A 224 -3.81 5.20 7.24
C LYS A 224 -4.59 4.09 7.90
N ALA A 225 -5.29 3.31 7.09
CA ALA A 225 -5.89 2.05 7.51
C ALA A 225 -5.48 0.95 6.54
N LYS A 226 -5.33 -0.27 7.05
CA LYS A 226 -5.08 -1.45 6.21
C LYS A 226 -6.15 -2.49 6.51
N SER A 227 -6.55 -3.25 5.52
CA SER A 227 -7.33 -4.46 5.73
C SER A 227 -6.74 -5.64 4.98
N ASP A 228 -6.94 -6.80 5.56
CA ASP A 228 -6.71 -8.09 4.93
C ASP A 228 -7.84 -8.40 3.91
N PRO A 229 -7.71 -9.49 3.13
CA PRO A 229 -8.78 -9.95 2.23
C PRO A 229 -10.08 -10.33 2.95
N ASN A 230 -10.04 -10.55 4.26
CA ASN A 230 -11.21 -10.86 5.09
C ASN A 230 -11.94 -9.60 5.59
N GLY A 231 -11.43 -8.41 5.28
CA GLY A 231 -12.10 -7.13 5.55
C GLY A 231 -11.92 -6.59 6.97
N LEU A 232 -11.01 -7.17 7.78
CA LEU A 232 -10.70 -6.63 9.10
C LEU A 232 -9.77 -5.43 8.95
N PHE A 233 -10.30 -4.23 9.22
CA PHE A 233 -9.49 -3.00 9.22
C PHE A 233 -8.69 -2.88 10.50
N VAL A 234 -7.37 -2.89 10.39
CA VAL A 234 -6.47 -2.46 11.46
C VAL A 234 -6.18 -0.97 11.24
N GLN A 235 -6.68 -0.13 12.15
CA GLN A 235 -6.40 1.30 12.13
C GLN A 235 -4.91 1.51 12.44
N SER A 236 -4.15 1.96 11.46
CA SER A 236 -2.68 2.07 11.55
C SER A 236 -2.27 3.54 11.61
N GLY A 237 -2.41 4.16 12.78
CA GLY A 237 -1.73 5.41 13.16
C GLY A 237 -1.83 6.61 12.18
N PRO A 238 -1.06 7.68 12.42
CA PRO A 238 -0.87 8.76 11.45
C PRO A 238 -0.16 8.22 10.18
N LEU A 239 -0.37 8.88 9.03
CA LEU A 239 0.31 8.53 7.78
C LEU A 239 1.84 8.39 8.01
N PRO A 240 2.46 7.23 7.72
CA PRO A 240 3.89 7.07 7.92
C PRO A 240 4.66 8.00 6.98
N TYR A 241 5.58 8.73 7.59
CA TYR A 241 6.51 9.67 6.97
C TYR A 241 7.18 9.08 5.72
N VAL A 242 7.05 9.76 4.59
CA VAL A 242 7.84 9.49 3.40
C VAL A 242 9.22 10.10 3.64
N VAL A 243 10.13 9.32 4.20
CA VAL A 243 11.57 9.62 4.14
C VAL A 243 12.07 9.00 2.85
N PHE A 244 12.52 9.85 1.93
CA PHE A 244 13.29 9.44 0.76
C PHE A 244 14.68 8.95 1.18
#